data_AF-A0A1C6M0R5-F1
#
_entry.id   AF-A0A1C6M0R5-F1
#
_cell.length_a   1.000
_cell.length_b   1.000
_cell.length_c   1.000
_cell.angle_alpha   90.00
_cell.angle_beta   90.00
_cell.angle_gamma   90.00
#
_symmetry.space_group_name_H-M   'P 1'
#
loop_
_entity.id
_entity.type
_entity.pdbx_description
1 polymer ?
#
loop_
_entity_poly.entity_id
_entity_poly.type
_entity_poly.pdbx_seq_one_letter_code
_entity_poly.pdbx_strand_id
1 'polypeptide(L)'
;MRARIALHNTDWTGAEHAYGDGADTLKWLRDACGEDPDRAERAVHVLHNCLVHQGSVYAGSAKAYPFLVDLLLDPTAPGRATLADLLLDITLGIAETEAVHHEVRAAHARATPRLLPLLTDPVREVRHRVAYMTGLRTGHEELAVRALGERALSEPDPLIAAVMTGGVARHDVAGRAAWLSGALASRHTPAVRAAAWGITQAGLPWTTEVTTAVTEAWEHGDVLNGDVIEGE
;
A
#
# COMPACT_ATOMS: atom_id res chain seq x y z
N MET A 1 12.71 21.85 -1.55
CA MET A 1 13.55 21.79 -0.33
C MET A 1 13.19 20.48 0.33
N ARG A 2 14.09 19.48 0.23
CA ARG A 2 13.80 18.11 0.70
C ARG A 2 13.41 18.14 2.17
N ALA A 3 12.47 17.29 2.56
CA ALA A 3 12.05 17.18 3.95
C ALA A 3 13.31 17.09 4.81
N ARG A 4 13.53 18.09 5.68
CA ARG A 4 14.62 18.06 6.65
C ARG A 4 14.14 17.14 7.77
N ILE A 5 14.05 15.85 7.45
CA ILE A 5 13.53 14.82 8.33
C ILE A 5 14.33 14.94 9.63
N ALA A 6 13.63 15.01 10.76
CA ALA A 6 14.24 15.18 12.09
C ALA A 6 14.92 13.88 12.56
N LEU A 7 15.76 13.29 11.71
CA LEU A 7 16.50 12.05 11.92
C LEU A 7 17.51 12.14 13.08
N HIS A 8 17.88 13.36 13.50
CA HIS A 8 18.98 13.60 14.44
C HIS A 8 18.61 13.42 15.93
N ASN A 9 17.31 13.42 16.28
CA ASN A 9 16.84 13.31 17.67
C ASN A 9 16.20 11.96 18.00
N THR A 10 16.27 11.00 17.08
CA THR A 10 15.75 9.66 17.30
C THR A 10 16.86 8.79 17.86
N ASP A 11 16.65 8.27 19.07
CA ASP A 11 17.49 7.21 19.63
C ASP A 11 17.27 5.95 18.79
N TRP A 12 18.32 5.39 18.18
CA TRP A 12 18.27 4.17 17.36
C TRP A 12 18.68 2.91 18.12
N THR A 13 18.92 2.98 19.44
CA THR A 13 19.16 1.78 20.25
C THR A 13 17.98 0.79 20.14
N GLY A 14 18.28 -0.51 20.03
CA GLY A 14 17.29 -1.58 19.88
C GLY A 14 16.48 -1.48 18.58
N ALA A 15 17.10 -1.03 17.50
CA ALA A 15 16.49 -0.92 16.18
C ALA A 15 17.01 -2.02 15.25
N GLU A 16 17.14 -3.24 15.75
CA GLU A 16 17.71 -4.36 15.01
C GLU A 16 17.00 -4.54 13.66
N HIS A 17 17.75 -5.03 12.69
CA HIS A 17 17.28 -5.42 11.38
C HIS A 17 18.02 -6.68 10.92
N ALA A 18 17.75 -7.16 9.70
CA ALA A 18 18.22 -8.47 9.22
C ALA A 18 19.74 -8.72 9.29
N TYR A 19 20.55 -7.68 9.43
CA TYR A 19 22.01 -7.72 9.30
C TYR A 19 22.75 -7.04 10.44
N GLY A 20 22.07 -6.53 11.48
CA GLY A 20 22.74 -5.77 12.52
C GLY A 20 21.82 -5.11 13.54
N ASP A 21 22.43 -4.31 14.40
CA ASP A 21 21.80 -3.64 15.54
C ASP A 21 21.00 -2.37 15.17
N GLY A 22 21.03 -1.97 13.89
CA GLY A 22 20.32 -0.79 13.37
C GLY A 22 21.06 0.53 13.44
N ALA A 23 22.28 0.58 13.95
CA ALA A 23 23.04 1.83 14.08
C ALA A 23 23.30 2.53 12.73
N ASP A 24 23.41 1.75 11.65
CA ASP A 24 23.61 2.18 10.27
C ASP A 24 22.30 2.55 9.53
N THR A 25 21.12 2.20 10.06
CA THR A 25 19.82 2.57 9.48
C THR A 25 19.68 4.09 9.34
N LEU A 26 20.12 4.84 10.36
CA LEU A 26 20.14 6.29 10.34
C LEU A 26 21.01 6.85 9.21
N LYS A 27 22.15 6.21 8.92
CA LYS A 27 23.04 6.62 7.83
C LYS A 27 22.34 6.42 6.49
N TRP A 28 21.69 5.29 6.26
CA TRP A 28 20.99 5.05 4.99
C TRP A 28 19.76 5.94 4.81
N LEU A 29 19.02 6.26 5.87
CA LEU A 29 17.94 7.24 5.80
C LEU A 29 18.44 8.65 5.42
N ARG A 30 19.61 9.05 5.93
CA ARG A 30 20.25 10.32 5.52
C ARG A 30 20.70 10.28 4.06
N ASP A 31 21.28 9.18 3.64
CA ASP A 31 21.72 8.99 2.26
C ASP A 31 20.52 9.01 1.29
N ALA A 32 19.38 8.42 1.67
CA ALA A 32 18.12 8.49 0.92
C ALA A 32 17.56 9.92 0.81
N CYS A 33 17.86 10.80 1.78
CA CYS A 33 17.53 12.23 1.70
C CYS A 33 18.52 13.04 0.86
N GLY A 34 19.71 12.51 0.56
CA GLY A 34 20.88 13.26 0.06
C GLY A 34 20.82 13.58 -1.44
N GLU A 35 21.34 14.73 -1.85
CA GLU A 35 21.12 15.34 -3.18
C GLU A 35 21.50 14.46 -4.38
N ASP A 36 22.46 13.55 -4.19
CA ASP A 36 22.89 12.54 -5.19
C ASP A 36 21.80 11.48 -5.40
N PRO A 37 21.11 11.46 -6.56
CA PRO A 37 19.99 10.55 -6.81
C PRO A 37 20.42 9.08 -6.83
N ASP A 38 21.59 8.76 -7.37
CA ASP A 38 22.07 7.38 -7.45
C ASP A 38 22.42 6.85 -6.06
N ARG A 39 23.02 7.71 -5.22
CA ARG A 39 23.30 7.36 -3.82
C ARG A 39 22.01 7.17 -3.03
N ALA A 40 21.03 8.05 -3.23
CA ALA A 40 19.76 7.96 -2.54
C ALA A 40 18.97 6.71 -2.95
N GLU A 41 18.92 6.37 -4.24
CA GLU A 41 18.29 5.15 -4.72
C GLU A 41 18.97 3.89 -4.16
N ARG A 42 20.31 3.83 -4.18
CA ARG A 42 21.05 2.73 -3.54
C ARG A 42 20.74 2.63 -2.05
N ALA A 43 20.61 3.76 -1.36
CA ALA A 43 20.28 3.77 0.06
C ALA A 43 18.86 3.23 0.33
N VAL A 44 17.88 3.55 -0.51
CA VAL A 44 16.53 2.96 -0.44
C VAL A 44 16.58 1.45 -0.66
N HIS A 45 17.38 0.96 -1.62
CA HIS A 45 17.53 -0.47 -1.84
C HIS A 45 18.18 -1.19 -0.66
N VAL A 46 19.20 -0.59 -0.03
CA VAL A 46 19.82 -1.14 1.18
C VAL A 46 18.83 -1.15 2.35
N LEU A 47 18.09 -0.05 2.56
CA LEU A 47 17.02 0.01 3.56
C LEU A 47 15.99 -1.10 3.33
N HIS A 48 15.62 -1.38 2.08
CA HIS A 48 14.66 -2.44 1.76
C HIS A 48 15.17 -3.80 2.24
N ASN A 49 16.37 -4.20 1.81
CA ASN A 49 16.95 -5.50 2.18
C ASN A 49 17.24 -5.65 3.69
N CYS A 50 17.53 -4.55 4.39
CA CYS A 50 17.79 -4.57 5.82
C CYS A 50 16.48 -4.66 6.62
N LEU A 51 15.52 -3.77 6.33
CA LEU A 51 14.29 -3.62 7.10
C LEU A 51 13.22 -4.65 6.73
N VAL A 52 13.33 -5.29 5.57
CA VAL A 52 12.53 -6.45 5.20
C VAL A 52 13.45 -7.50 4.63
N HIS A 53 13.46 -8.68 5.25
CA HIS A 53 14.26 -9.79 4.72
C HIS A 53 13.43 -11.06 4.67
N GLN A 54 13.24 -11.59 3.46
CA GLN A 54 12.45 -12.80 3.20
C GLN A 54 11.03 -12.75 3.81
N GLY A 55 10.44 -11.56 3.83
CA GLY A 55 9.11 -11.30 4.40
C GLY A 55 9.09 -11.02 5.90
N SER A 56 10.21 -11.13 6.61
CA SER A 56 10.32 -10.76 8.03
C SER A 56 10.55 -9.27 8.23
N VAL A 57 9.98 -8.71 9.31
CA VAL A 57 10.17 -7.32 9.74
C VAL A 57 10.65 -7.24 11.18
N TYR A 58 11.34 -6.14 11.48
CA TYR A 58 12.17 -5.98 12.68
C TYR A 58 11.82 -4.69 13.44
N ALA A 59 12.41 -4.52 14.63
CA ALA A 59 12.28 -3.28 15.41
C ALA A 59 12.74 -2.06 14.60
N GLY A 60 13.82 -2.20 13.82
CA GLY A 60 14.27 -1.17 12.87
C GLY A 60 13.22 -0.80 11.83
N SER A 61 12.42 -1.77 11.35
CA SER A 61 11.37 -1.54 10.35
C SER A 61 10.26 -0.66 10.91
N ALA A 62 9.79 -0.95 12.11
CA ALA A 62 8.77 -0.16 12.80
C ALA A 62 9.27 1.27 13.07
N LYS A 63 10.53 1.39 13.49
CA LYS A 63 11.17 2.66 13.84
C LYS A 63 11.46 3.53 12.62
N ALA A 64 11.84 2.92 11.50
CA ALA A 64 12.09 3.61 10.24
C ALA A 64 10.81 4.05 9.51
N TYR A 65 9.69 3.35 9.73
CA TYR A 65 8.41 3.57 9.05
C TYR A 65 8.00 5.05 8.90
N PRO A 66 7.93 5.88 9.96
CA PRO A 66 7.52 7.29 9.81
C PRO A 66 8.45 8.10 8.91
N PHE A 67 9.75 7.80 8.87
CA PHE A 67 10.72 8.49 8.02
C PHE A 67 10.60 8.06 6.56
N LEU A 68 10.30 6.78 6.32
CA LEU A 68 10.01 6.27 4.98
C LEU A 68 8.74 6.92 4.41
N VAL A 69 7.73 7.16 5.26
CA VAL A 69 6.52 7.92 4.88
C VAL A 69 6.88 9.37 4.54
N ASP A 70 7.71 10.03 5.34
CA ASP A 70 8.18 11.40 5.04
C ASP A 70 8.92 11.47 3.69
N LEU A 71 9.77 10.47 3.38
CA LEU A 71 10.45 10.35 2.10
C LEU A 71 9.47 10.13 0.94
N LEU A 72 8.50 9.23 1.08
CA LEU A 72 7.53 8.95 0.03
C LEU A 72 6.66 10.18 -0.29
N LEU A 73 6.36 11.00 0.73
CA LEU A 73 5.60 12.25 0.59
C LEU A 73 6.38 13.36 -0.10
N ASP A 74 7.71 13.26 -0.20
CA ASP A 74 8.50 14.18 -1.02
C ASP A 74 8.38 13.79 -2.50
N PRO A 75 7.72 14.60 -3.34
CA PRO A 75 7.55 14.28 -4.76
C PRO A 75 8.88 14.28 -5.53
N THR A 76 9.94 14.83 -4.95
CA THR A 76 11.28 14.90 -5.55
C THR A 76 12.22 13.79 -5.05
N ALA A 77 11.78 12.93 -4.13
CA ALA A 77 12.57 11.80 -3.69
C ALA A 77 12.88 10.87 -4.88
N PRO A 78 14.12 10.41 -5.05
CA PRO A 78 14.42 9.35 -6.00
C PRO A 78 13.87 8.01 -5.48
N GLY A 79 13.56 7.08 -6.39
CA GLY A 79 13.13 5.73 -6.01
C GLY A 79 11.78 5.64 -5.29
N ARG A 80 10.84 6.58 -5.52
CA ARG A 80 9.50 6.59 -4.85
C ARG A 80 8.72 5.29 -5.04
N ALA A 81 8.86 4.62 -6.19
CA ALA A 81 8.28 3.31 -6.41
C ALA A 81 8.83 2.28 -5.41
N THR A 82 10.16 2.18 -5.29
CA THR A 82 10.83 1.28 -4.33
C THR A 82 10.56 1.65 -2.87
N LEU A 83 10.42 2.94 -2.55
CA LEU A 83 9.98 3.38 -1.21
C LEU A 83 8.55 2.91 -0.90
N ALA A 84 7.65 2.98 -1.88
CA ALA A 84 6.28 2.51 -1.72
C ALA A 84 6.20 0.99 -1.60
N ASP A 85 7.04 0.25 -2.34
CA ASP A 85 7.21 -1.20 -2.18
C ASP A 85 7.71 -1.53 -0.77
N LEU A 86 8.77 -0.85 -0.30
CA LEU A 86 9.30 -1.04 1.05
C LEU A 86 8.25 -0.82 2.13
N LEU A 87 7.49 0.28 2.05
CA LEU A 87 6.44 0.57 3.01
C LEU A 87 5.33 -0.49 3.00
N LEU A 88 4.94 -0.99 1.82
CA LEU A 88 3.97 -2.08 1.73
C LEU A 88 4.54 -3.36 2.36
N ASP A 89 5.77 -3.72 2.03
CA ASP A 89 6.42 -4.93 2.54
C ASP A 89 6.60 -4.89 4.06
N ILE A 90 6.94 -3.74 4.63
CA ILE A 90 6.95 -3.58 6.10
C ILE A 90 5.55 -3.75 6.67
N THR A 91 4.54 -3.19 6.01
CA THR A 91 3.14 -3.24 6.48
C THR A 91 2.57 -4.67 6.47
N LEU A 92 3.00 -5.51 5.51
CA LEU A 92 2.54 -6.89 5.35
C LEU A 92 3.47 -7.94 5.96
N GLY A 93 4.66 -7.53 6.38
CA GLY A 93 5.70 -8.43 6.84
C GLY A 93 5.34 -9.15 8.14
N ILE A 94 6.00 -10.29 8.34
CA ILE A 94 5.86 -11.14 9.51
C ILE A 94 6.87 -10.65 10.56
N ALA A 95 6.37 -10.03 11.62
CA ALA A 95 7.22 -9.54 12.69
C ALA A 95 7.83 -10.69 13.50
N GLU A 96 9.09 -10.54 13.90
CA GLU A 96 9.78 -11.53 14.75
C GLU A 96 9.18 -11.64 16.16
N THR A 97 8.54 -10.57 16.62
CA THR A 97 7.89 -10.52 17.93
C THR A 97 6.55 -9.79 17.85
N GLU A 98 5.66 -10.07 18.80
CA GLU A 98 4.37 -9.37 18.90
C GLU A 98 4.55 -7.86 19.18
N ALA A 99 5.59 -7.48 19.92
CA ALA A 99 5.92 -6.07 20.15
C ALA A 99 6.21 -5.35 18.82
N VAL A 100 7.07 -5.93 17.98
CA VAL A 100 7.37 -5.38 16.64
C VAL A 100 6.12 -5.33 15.77
N HIS A 101 5.28 -6.37 15.79
CA HIS A 101 4.00 -6.36 15.06
C HIS A 101 3.10 -5.19 15.48
N HIS A 102 2.94 -4.97 16.79
CA HIS A 102 2.16 -3.85 17.31
C HIS A 102 2.77 -2.49 16.94
N GLU A 103 4.09 -2.35 16.99
CA GLU A 103 4.77 -1.09 16.64
C GLU A 103 4.62 -0.75 15.16
N VAL A 104 4.79 -1.73 14.25
CA VAL A 104 4.55 -1.55 12.81
C VAL A 104 3.10 -1.14 12.56
N ARG A 105 2.13 -1.84 13.16
CA ARG A 105 0.70 -1.50 13.02
C ARG A 105 0.39 -0.10 13.52
N ALA A 106 0.96 0.29 14.67
CA ALA A 106 0.75 1.61 15.23
C ALA A 106 1.40 2.70 14.37
N ALA A 107 2.58 2.46 13.81
CA ALA A 107 3.24 3.38 12.89
C ALA A 107 2.45 3.54 11.58
N HIS A 108 1.99 2.43 10.99
CA HIS A 108 1.14 2.42 9.81
C HIS A 108 -0.17 3.18 10.05
N ALA A 109 -0.87 2.89 11.16
CA ALA A 109 -2.10 3.58 11.54
C ALA A 109 -1.91 5.11 11.62
N ARG A 110 -0.86 5.58 12.31
CA ARG A 110 -0.53 7.01 12.37
C ARG A 110 -0.21 7.62 11.00
N ALA A 111 0.35 6.83 10.09
CA ALA A 111 0.68 7.28 8.74
C ALA A 111 -0.52 7.30 7.80
N THR A 112 -1.55 6.48 8.02
CA THR A 112 -2.69 6.31 7.09
C THR A 112 -3.27 7.62 6.59
N PRO A 113 -3.65 8.61 7.44
CA PRO A 113 -4.22 9.86 6.95
C PRO A 113 -3.26 10.65 6.04
N ARG A 114 -1.95 10.53 6.28
CA ARG A 114 -0.90 11.20 5.50
C ARG A 114 -0.68 10.53 4.15
N LEU A 115 -0.96 9.23 4.03
CA LEU A 115 -0.82 8.47 2.79
C LEU A 115 -2.01 8.69 1.85
N LEU A 116 -3.21 8.98 2.34
CA LEU A 116 -4.42 9.15 1.51
C LEU A 116 -4.26 10.12 0.31
N PRO A 117 -3.58 11.29 0.43
CA PRO A 117 -3.36 12.16 -0.72
C PRO A 117 -2.58 11.50 -1.87
N LEU A 118 -1.71 10.52 -1.58
CA LEU A 118 -0.92 9.79 -2.56
C LEU A 118 -1.74 8.80 -3.40
N LEU A 119 -3.05 8.64 -3.13
CA LEU A 119 -3.97 7.93 -4.03
C LEU A 119 -4.12 8.61 -5.41
N THR A 120 -3.63 9.84 -5.55
CA THR A 120 -3.59 10.61 -6.81
C THR A 120 -2.16 10.82 -7.34
N ASP A 121 -1.17 10.13 -6.77
CA ASP A 121 0.23 10.32 -7.14
C ASP A 121 0.48 10.07 -8.65
N PRO A 122 1.33 10.85 -9.33
CA PRO A 122 1.65 10.58 -10.74
C PRO A 122 2.34 9.21 -10.94
N VAL A 123 3.07 8.71 -9.94
CA VAL A 123 3.75 7.41 -10.02
C VAL A 123 2.75 6.28 -9.77
N ARG A 124 2.58 5.41 -10.77
CA ARG A 124 1.64 4.28 -10.76
C ARG A 124 1.84 3.37 -9.55
N GLU A 125 3.08 2.99 -9.28
CA GLU A 125 3.45 2.09 -8.19
C GLU A 125 3.08 2.70 -6.84
N VAL A 126 3.33 4.01 -6.66
CA VAL A 126 2.95 4.72 -5.43
C VAL A 126 1.43 4.65 -5.21
N ARG A 127 0.62 4.97 -6.23
CA ARG A 127 -0.84 4.87 -6.14
C ARG A 127 -1.29 3.45 -5.76
N HIS A 128 -0.74 2.44 -6.45
CA HIS A 128 -1.09 1.05 -6.22
C HIS A 128 -0.79 0.60 -4.78
N ARG A 129 0.42 0.86 -4.28
CA ARG A 129 0.84 0.46 -2.93
C ARG A 129 0.09 1.23 -1.85
N VAL A 130 -0.11 2.52 -2.03
CA VAL A 130 -0.88 3.36 -1.10
C VAL A 130 -2.33 2.92 -1.05
N ALA A 131 -2.96 2.61 -2.19
CA ALA A 131 -4.32 2.08 -2.22
C ALA A 131 -4.44 0.78 -1.43
N TYR A 132 -3.47 -0.12 -1.57
CA TYR A 132 -3.45 -1.36 -0.79
C TYR A 132 -3.29 -1.09 0.70
N MET A 133 -2.26 -0.33 1.10
CA MET A 133 -1.95 -0.04 2.50
C MET A 133 -3.11 0.66 3.21
N THR A 134 -3.69 1.70 2.60
CA THR A 134 -4.80 2.47 3.19
C THR A 134 -6.10 1.67 3.21
N GLY A 135 -6.23 0.63 2.39
CA GLY A 135 -7.33 -0.34 2.44
C GLY A 135 -7.24 -1.34 3.61
N LEU A 136 -6.17 -1.34 4.41
CA LEU A 136 -6.03 -2.18 5.59
C LEU A 136 -6.73 -1.59 6.83
N ARG A 137 -6.94 -2.43 7.86
CA ARG A 137 -7.54 -2.00 9.13
C ARG A 137 -6.52 -1.27 9.99
N THR A 138 -6.78 0.02 10.18
CA THR A 138 -5.85 1.00 10.78
C THR A 138 -6.51 1.88 11.84
N GLY A 139 -7.83 1.75 12.08
CA GLY A 139 -8.58 2.67 12.94
C GLY A 139 -9.00 3.97 12.25
N HIS A 140 -8.75 4.08 10.93
CA HIS A 140 -9.13 5.21 10.07
C HIS A 140 -10.08 4.77 8.95
N GLU A 141 -10.89 3.74 9.20
CA GLU A 141 -11.70 3.07 8.16
C GLU A 141 -12.66 4.02 7.45
N GLU A 142 -13.34 4.92 8.17
CA GLU A 142 -14.26 5.91 7.55
C GLU A 142 -13.54 6.83 6.56
N LEU A 143 -12.36 7.33 6.94
CA LEU A 143 -11.53 8.19 6.09
C LEU A 143 -11.01 7.42 4.87
N ALA A 144 -10.52 6.19 5.09
CA ALA A 144 -10.01 5.33 4.03
C ALA A 144 -11.10 4.94 3.03
N VAL A 145 -12.26 4.46 3.50
CA VAL A 145 -13.42 4.10 2.66
C VAL A 145 -13.84 5.27 1.78
N ARG A 146 -13.92 6.48 2.36
CA ARG A 146 -14.27 7.66 1.61
C ARG A 146 -13.25 7.94 0.50
N ALA A 147 -11.98 8.05 0.86
CA ALA A 147 -10.93 8.41 -0.10
C ALA A 147 -10.74 7.37 -1.20
N LEU A 148 -10.75 6.08 -0.85
CA LEU A 148 -10.63 4.97 -1.82
C LEU A 148 -11.84 4.91 -2.74
N GLY A 149 -13.05 5.04 -2.18
CA GLY A 149 -14.29 5.02 -2.97
C GLY A 149 -14.40 6.20 -3.93
N GLU A 150 -14.06 7.41 -3.48
CA GLU A 150 -14.01 8.62 -4.33
C GLU A 150 -12.98 8.46 -5.46
N ARG A 151 -11.77 7.96 -5.13
CA ARG A 151 -10.70 7.81 -6.13
C ARG A 151 -10.96 6.70 -7.14
N ALA A 152 -11.50 5.55 -6.71
CA ALA A 152 -11.75 4.38 -7.56
C ALA A 152 -12.59 4.69 -8.80
N LEU A 153 -13.54 5.63 -8.69
CA LEU A 153 -14.43 6.04 -9.79
C LEU A 153 -13.69 6.72 -10.96
N SER A 154 -12.49 7.23 -10.72
CA SER A 154 -11.72 8.04 -11.68
C SER A 154 -10.29 7.54 -11.87
N GLU A 155 -9.94 6.38 -11.35
CA GLU A 155 -8.62 5.79 -11.54
C GLU A 155 -8.51 5.20 -12.95
N PRO A 156 -7.54 5.65 -13.76
CA PRO A 156 -7.36 5.14 -15.12
C PRO A 156 -6.84 3.70 -15.15
N ASP A 157 -6.10 3.26 -14.13
CA ASP A 157 -5.58 1.90 -14.06
C ASP A 157 -6.62 0.95 -13.43
N PRO A 158 -7.13 -0.05 -14.17
CA PRO A 158 -8.16 -0.95 -13.68
C PRO A 158 -7.72 -1.84 -12.51
N LEU A 159 -6.43 -2.18 -12.42
CA LEU A 159 -5.91 -2.95 -11.29
C LEU A 159 -5.90 -2.09 -10.02
N ILE A 160 -5.51 -0.82 -10.14
CA ILE A 160 -5.52 0.10 -9.00
C ILE A 160 -6.95 0.40 -8.54
N ALA A 161 -7.88 0.60 -9.48
CA ALA A 161 -9.30 0.77 -9.16
C ALA A 161 -9.87 -0.45 -8.41
N ALA A 162 -9.46 -1.66 -8.80
CA ALA A 162 -9.82 -2.90 -8.11
C ALA A 162 -9.24 -3.00 -6.71
N VAL A 163 -7.97 -2.62 -6.51
CA VAL A 163 -7.35 -2.56 -5.17
C VAL A 163 -8.11 -1.59 -4.26
N MET A 164 -8.46 -0.41 -4.76
CA MET A 164 -9.26 0.56 -4.00
C MET A 164 -10.65 0.00 -3.66
N THR A 165 -11.27 -0.71 -4.60
CA THR A 165 -12.56 -1.38 -4.39
C THR A 165 -12.48 -2.47 -3.33
N GLY A 166 -11.42 -3.27 -3.34
CA GLY A 166 -11.13 -4.23 -2.28
C GLY A 166 -10.93 -3.54 -0.92
N GLY A 167 -10.24 -2.40 -0.88
CA GLY A 167 -10.09 -1.61 0.34
C GLY A 167 -11.44 -1.16 0.93
N VAL A 168 -12.33 -0.61 0.10
CA VAL A 168 -13.70 -0.22 0.52
C VAL A 168 -14.48 -1.44 1.01
N ALA A 169 -14.41 -2.54 0.26
CA ALA A 169 -15.08 -3.79 0.57
C ALA A 169 -14.61 -4.47 1.86
N ARG A 170 -13.46 -4.09 2.42
CA ARG A 170 -12.97 -4.64 3.69
C ARG A 170 -13.66 -4.04 4.92
N HIS A 171 -14.25 -2.84 4.77
CA HIS A 171 -14.66 -2.01 5.91
C HIS A 171 -16.12 -1.55 5.90
N ASP A 172 -16.71 -1.25 4.74
CA ASP A 172 -18.07 -0.66 4.65
C ASP A 172 -18.88 -1.21 3.48
N VAL A 173 -19.10 -2.52 3.46
CA VAL A 173 -19.84 -3.15 2.35
C VAL A 173 -21.33 -2.87 2.43
N ALA A 174 -21.93 -2.88 3.61
CA ALA A 174 -23.38 -2.63 3.75
C ALA A 174 -23.75 -1.20 3.33
N GLY A 175 -22.94 -0.19 3.70
CA GLY A 175 -23.13 1.19 3.26
C GLY A 175 -22.82 1.43 1.78
N ARG A 176 -22.06 0.53 1.15
CA ARG A 176 -21.61 0.62 -0.25
C ARG A 176 -22.16 -0.48 -1.16
N ALA A 177 -23.20 -1.21 -0.74
CA ALA A 177 -23.73 -2.35 -1.49
C ALA A 177 -24.12 -1.98 -2.93
N ALA A 178 -24.87 -0.89 -3.11
CA ALA A 178 -25.26 -0.40 -4.45
C ALA A 178 -24.05 0.02 -5.31
N TRP A 179 -23.01 0.59 -4.68
CA TRP A 179 -21.78 0.97 -5.37
C TRP A 179 -20.98 -0.26 -5.82
N LEU A 180 -20.86 -1.29 -4.96
CA LEU A 180 -20.23 -2.56 -5.31
C LEU A 180 -20.99 -3.31 -6.41
N SER A 181 -22.33 -3.29 -6.37
CA SER A 181 -23.15 -3.83 -7.46
C SER A 181 -22.88 -3.10 -8.78
N GLY A 182 -22.68 -1.78 -8.76
CA GLY A 182 -22.27 -1.02 -9.94
C GLY A 182 -20.88 -1.43 -10.46
N ALA A 183 -19.94 -1.75 -9.56
CA ALA A 183 -18.60 -2.19 -9.94
C ALA A 183 -18.59 -3.58 -10.64
N LEU A 184 -19.61 -4.42 -10.45
CA LEU A 184 -19.78 -5.67 -11.21
C LEU A 184 -20.05 -5.44 -12.70
N ALA A 185 -20.62 -4.28 -13.06
CA ALA A 185 -20.83 -3.91 -14.46
C ALA A 185 -19.57 -3.32 -15.13
N SER A 186 -18.43 -3.31 -14.42
CA SER A 186 -17.16 -2.87 -14.98
C SER A 186 -16.72 -3.80 -16.11
N ARG A 187 -16.28 -3.23 -17.23
CA ARG A 187 -15.60 -3.97 -18.30
C ARG A 187 -14.23 -4.54 -17.89
N HIS A 188 -13.71 -4.11 -16.74
CA HIS A 188 -12.38 -4.46 -16.26
C HIS A 188 -12.45 -5.61 -15.26
N THR A 189 -11.84 -6.73 -15.64
CA THR A 189 -11.85 -8.00 -14.88
C THR A 189 -11.43 -7.83 -13.42
N PRO A 190 -10.36 -7.09 -13.09
CA PRO A 190 -9.94 -6.94 -11.69
C PRO A 190 -11.00 -6.29 -10.80
N ALA A 191 -11.72 -5.29 -11.32
CA ALA A 191 -12.73 -4.56 -10.55
C ALA A 191 -13.93 -5.46 -10.23
N VAL A 192 -14.34 -6.30 -11.19
CA VAL A 192 -15.41 -7.29 -10.99
C VAL A 192 -15.02 -8.30 -9.90
N ARG A 193 -13.78 -8.82 -9.94
CA ARG A 193 -13.28 -9.76 -8.92
C ARG A 193 -13.25 -9.13 -7.51
N ALA A 194 -12.80 -7.87 -7.40
CA ALA A 194 -12.78 -7.15 -6.13
C ALA A 194 -14.19 -6.90 -5.58
N ALA A 195 -15.14 -6.53 -6.44
CA ALA A 195 -16.54 -6.33 -6.07
C ALA A 195 -17.20 -7.63 -5.59
N ALA A 196 -17.00 -8.73 -6.31
CA ALA A 196 -17.51 -10.05 -5.93
C ALA A 196 -16.92 -10.53 -4.59
N TRP A 197 -15.62 -10.36 -4.37
CA TRP A 197 -15.00 -10.66 -3.07
C TRP A 197 -15.62 -9.83 -1.93
N GLY A 198 -15.92 -8.55 -2.18
CA GLY A 198 -16.59 -7.69 -1.22
C GLY A 198 -18.00 -8.12 -0.85
N ILE A 199 -18.80 -8.53 -1.85
CA ILE A 199 -20.14 -9.08 -1.65
C ILE A 199 -20.08 -10.31 -0.74
N THR A 200 -19.16 -11.24 -1.01
CA THR A 200 -18.96 -12.44 -0.20
C THR A 200 -18.52 -12.11 1.23
N GLN A 201 -17.53 -11.24 1.41
CA GLN A 201 -17.01 -10.84 2.73
C GLN A 201 -18.09 -10.24 3.64
N ALA A 202 -19.07 -9.56 3.06
CA ALA A 202 -20.13 -8.92 3.82
C ALA A 202 -21.36 -9.79 4.04
N GLY A 203 -21.38 -11.01 3.50
CA GLY A 203 -22.57 -11.85 3.52
C GLY A 203 -23.76 -11.25 2.75
N LEU A 204 -23.48 -10.39 1.75
CA LEU A 204 -24.54 -9.92 0.85
C LEU A 204 -25.00 -11.07 -0.07
N PRO A 205 -26.25 -11.04 -0.57
CA PRO A 205 -26.76 -12.09 -1.44
C PRO A 205 -25.87 -12.30 -2.67
N TRP A 206 -25.43 -13.54 -2.89
CA TRP A 206 -24.76 -13.95 -4.11
C TRP A 206 -25.81 -14.20 -5.20
N THR A 207 -26.05 -13.20 -6.05
CA THR A 207 -27.11 -13.28 -7.06
C THR A 207 -26.62 -13.89 -8.37
N THR A 208 -27.54 -14.11 -9.30
CA THR A 208 -27.21 -14.60 -10.65
C THR A 208 -26.32 -13.58 -11.39
N GLU A 209 -26.56 -12.29 -11.19
CA GLU A 209 -25.77 -11.20 -11.78
C GLU A 209 -24.31 -11.26 -11.31
N VAL A 210 -24.06 -11.56 -10.01
CA VAL A 210 -22.70 -11.76 -9.49
C VAL A 210 -22.04 -12.96 -10.17
N THR A 211 -22.79 -14.06 -10.34
CA THR A 211 -22.30 -15.27 -11.00
C THR A 211 -21.92 -14.99 -12.46
N THR A 212 -22.80 -14.35 -13.23
CA THR A 212 -22.55 -13.98 -14.62
C THR A 212 -21.33 -13.07 -14.75
N ALA A 213 -21.24 -12.00 -13.96
CA ALA A 213 -20.12 -11.06 -14.02
C ALA A 213 -18.78 -11.75 -13.70
N VAL A 214 -18.74 -12.60 -12.67
CA VAL A 214 -17.52 -13.33 -12.30
C VAL A 214 -17.13 -14.34 -13.39
N THR A 215 -18.09 -15.06 -13.97
CA THR A 215 -17.83 -16.00 -15.08
C THR A 215 -17.30 -15.28 -16.31
N GLU A 216 -17.92 -14.19 -16.74
CA GLU A 216 -17.47 -13.40 -17.89
C GLU A 216 -16.05 -12.85 -17.68
N ALA A 217 -15.78 -12.33 -16.48
CA ALA A 217 -14.47 -11.84 -16.07
C ALA A 217 -13.39 -12.95 -15.99
N TRP A 218 -13.80 -14.21 -15.85
CA TRP A 218 -12.89 -15.36 -15.86
C TRP A 218 -12.66 -15.91 -17.28
N GLU A 219 -13.67 -15.85 -18.14
CA GLU A 219 -13.60 -16.32 -19.53
C GLU A 219 -12.81 -15.36 -20.44
N HIS A 220 -12.84 -14.06 -20.15
CA HIS A 220 -12.28 -13.02 -21.04
C HIS A 220 -11.04 -12.29 -20.49
N GLY A 221 -10.60 -12.58 -19.26
CA GLY A 221 -9.39 -12.00 -18.66
C GLY A 221 -8.26 -13.01 -18.46
N ASP A 222 -7.00 -12.58 -18.51
CA ASP A 222 -5.89 -13.46 -18.11
C ASP A 222 -6.00 -13.71 -16.60
N VAL A 223 -6.22 -14.99 -16.28
CA VAL A 223 -6.47 -15.50 -14.95
C VAL A 223 -5.31 -15.18 -14.00
N LEU A 224 -4.09 -15.07 -14.53
CA LEU A 224 -2.85 -14.87 -13.79
C LEU A 224 -2.32 -13.44 -13.86
N ASN A 225 -2.55 -12.70 -14.96
CA ASN A 225 -1.90 -11.39 -15.19
C ASN A 225 -2.84 -10.16 -15.27
N GLY A 226 -4.17 -10.32 -15.28
CA GLY A 226 -5.14 -9.21 -15.42
C GLY A 226 -5.69 -9.05 -16.85
N ASP A 227 -6.28 -7.90 -17.18
CA ASP A 227 -6.76 -7.63 -18.55
C ASP A 227 -5.55 -7.68 -19.51
N VAL A 228 -5.51 -8.65 -20.44
CA VAL A 228 -4.60 -8.57 -21.58
C VAL A 228 -5.18 -7.50 -22.49
N ILE A 229 -4.61 -6.29 -22.44
CA ILE A 229 -4.87 -5.32 -23.50
C ILE A 229 -4.10 -5.83 -24.72
N GLU A 230 -4.75 -6.66 -25.53
CA GLU A 230 -4.26 -6.91 -26.89
C GLU A 230 -4.41 -5.60 -27.68
N GLY A 231 -3.28 -4.90 -27.88
CA GLY A 231 -3.17 -3.77 -28.79
C GLY A 231 -3.18 -2.39 -28.11
N GLU A 232 -2.05 -2.01 -27.52
CA GLU A 232 -1.50 -0.64 -27.57
C GLU A 232 -0.02 -0.71 -27.99
#